data_AF-A0A1B5Z9P8-F1
#
_entry.id   AF-A0A1B5Z9P8-F1
#
_cell.length_a   1.000
_cell.length_b   1.000
_cell.length_c   1.000
_cell.angle_alpha   90.00
_cell.angle_beta   90.00
_cell.angle_gamma   90.00
#
_symmetry.space_group_name_H-M   'P 1'
#
loop_
_entity.id
_entity.type
_entity.pdbx_description
1 polymer ?
#
loop_
_entity_poly.entity_id
_entity_poly.type
_entity_poly.pdbx_seq_one_letter_code
_entity_poly.pdbx_strand_id
1 'polypeptide(L)'
;FAGSKHVQVTATSLFGIRQGHNENLREYLTRFNEATIQVSNPNQEMFVAAVQNGLKAGHFNESLAQKSASTMQEIMKREKCYIKGEESNAEKRSRDSREKPSSRRSPERYHRRNNQRSGRYEDEGSGRYH
;
A
#
# COMPACT_ATOMS: atom_id res chain seq x y z
N PHE A 1 -39.09 31.44 -25.76
CA PHE A 1 -38.50 31.37 -24.41
C PHE A 1 -37.55 30.20 -24.34
N ALA A 2 -36.24 30.45 -24.40
CA ALA A 2 -35.25 29.41 -24.18
C ALA A 2 -35.14 29.19 -22.66
N GLY A 3 -35.71 28.08 -22.17
CA GLY A 3 -35.60 27.70 -20.77
C GLY A 3 -34.15 27.37 -20.47
N SER A 4 -33.49 28.23 -19.70
CA SER A 4 -32.23 27.92 -19.04
C SER A 4 -32.50 26.74 -18.11
N LYS A 5 -32.18 25.54 -18.58
CA LYS A 5 -32.21 24.33 -17.75
C LYS A 5 -31.20 24.55 -16.65
N HIS A 6 -31.67 24.90 -15.47
CA HIS A 6 -30.85 24.95 -14.27
C HIS A 6 -30.41 23.51 -14.02
N VAL A 7 -29.24 23.13 -14.54
CA VAL A 7 -28.68 21.80 -14.33
C VAL A 7 -28.34 21.75 -12.85
N GLN A 8 -29.20 21.11 -12.07
CA GLN A 8 -28.90 20.83 -10.68
C GLN A 8 -27.69 19.89 -10.67
N VAL A 9 -26.57 20.38 -10.17
CA VAL A 9 -25.40 19.53 -9.93
C VAL A 9 -25.78 18.62 -8.76
N THR A 10 -25.89 17.34 -9.04
CA THR A 10 -26.25 16.32 -8.05
C THR A 10 -25.02 15.59 -7.57
N ALA A 11 -25.07 14.96 -6.39
CA ALA A 11 -23.96 14.14 -5.90
C ALA A 11 -23.55 13.04 -6.92
N THR A 12 -24.49 12.51 -7.69
CA THR A 12 -24.24 11.56 -8.80
C THR A 12 -23.41 12.15 -9.94
N SER A 13 -23.48 13.45 -10.19
CA SER A 13 -22.67 14.10 -11.23
C SER A 13 -21.17 14.08 -10.91
N LEU A 14 -20.79 13.92 -9.64
CA LEU A 14 -19.39 13.87 -9.20
C LEU A 14 -18.65 12.63 -9.69
N PHE A 15 -19.35 11.55 -10.04
CA PHE A 15 -18.74 10.35 -10.61
C PHE A 15 -18.11 10.60 -12.00
N GLY A 16 -18.48 11.71 -12.67
CA GLY A 16 -17.82 12.16 -13.88
C GLY A 16 -16.43 12.75 -13.65
N ILE A 17 -16.08 13.10 -12.40
CA ILE A 17 -14.80 13.73 -12.06
C ILE A 17 -13.77 12.64 -11.79
N ARG A 18 -12.94 12.39 -12.80
CA ARG A 18 -11.86 11.39 -12.73
C ARG A 18 -10.50 12.08 -12.73
N GLN A 19 -9.55 11.47 -12.04
CA GLN A 19 -8.18 11.92 -12.00
C GLN A 19 -7.55 11.72 -13.38
N GLY A 20 -7.04 12.81 -13.95
CA GLY A 20 -6.32 12.79 -15.22
C GLY A 20 -5.00 12.03 -15.12
N HIS A 21 -4.49 11.54 -16.25
CA HIS A 21 -3.19 10.84 -16.29
C HIS A 21 -2.04 11.76 -15.81
N ASN A 22 -2.07 13.02 -16.24
CA ASN A 22 -1.07 14.04 -15.91
C ASN A 22 -1.44 14.84 -14.64
N GLU A 23 -2.49 14.45 -13.94
CA GLU A 23 -2.99 15.18 -12.79
C GLU A 23 -2.51 14.52 -11.49
N ASN A 24 -1.96 15.34 -10.60
CA ASN A 24 -1.53 14.88 -9.28
C ASN A 24 -2.71 14.81 -8.31
N LEU A 25 -2.56 14.04 -7.23
CA LEU A 25 -3.63 13.79 -6.26
C LEU A 25 -4.24 15.08 -5.68
N ARG A 26 -3.38 16.06 -5.37
CA ARG A 26 -3.78 17.35 -4.81
C ARG A 26 -4.66 18.17 -5.76
N GLU A 27 -4.28 18.20 -7.04
CA GLU A 27 -5.02 18.91 -8.09
C GLU A 27 -6.40 18.29 -8.28
N TYR A 28 -6.45 16.95 -8.36
CA TYR A 28 -7.69 16.20 -8.46
C TYR A 28 -8.64 16.47 -7.30
N LEU A 29 -8.15 16.36 -6.05
CA LEU A 29 -8.98 16.59 -4.88
C LEU A 29 -9.43 18.04 -4.76
N THR A 30 -8.63 19.00 -5.23
CA THR A 30 -9.02 20.41 -5.28
C THR A 30 -10.22 20.60 -6.22
N ARG A 31 -10.15 20.09 -7.45
CA ARG A 31 -11.27 20.16 -8.41
C ARG A 31 -12.51 19.41 -7.90
N PHE A 32 -12.30 18.25 -7.29
CA PHE A 32 -13.39 17.47 -6.71
C PHE A 32 -14.08 18.26 -5.58
N ASN A 33 -13.31 18.89 -4.69
CA ASN A 33 -13.83 19.69 -3.60
C ASN A 33 -14.63 20.91 -4.10
N GLU A 34 -14.13 21.62 -5.12
CA GLU A 34 -14.88 22.70 -5.76
C GLU A 34 -16.22 22.22 -6.31
N ALA A 35 -16.26 21.05 -6.94
CA ALA A 35 -17.50 20.48 -7.43
C ALA A 35 -18.47 20.11 -6.29
N THR A 36 -17.97 19.64 -5.14
CA THR A 36 -18.85 19.35 -3.98
C THR A 36 -19.56 20.59 -3.42
N ILE A 37 -18.96 21.77 -3.55
CA ILE A 37 -19.57 23.05 -3.11
C ILE A 37 -20.78 23.41 -3.99
N GLN A 38 -20.77 22.98 -5.25
CA GLN A 38 -21.85 23.26 -6.21
C GLN A 38 -23.02 22.26 -6.12
N VAL A 39 -22.86 21.16 -5.39
CA VAL A 39 -23.88 20.11 -5.27
C VAL A 39 -25.05 20.60 -4.42
N SER A 40 -26.26 20.51 -4.97
CA SER A 40 -27.49 20.93 -4.27
C SER A 40 -27.98 19.91 -3.23
N ASN A 41 -27.58 18.63 -3.35
CA ASN A 41 -27.94 17.54 -2.44
C ASN A 41 -26.69 16.81 -1.91
N PRO A 42 -25.97 17.39 -0.93
CA PRO A 42 -24.72 16.83 -0.44
C PRO A 42 -24.95 15.47 0.24
N ASN A 43 -24.18 14.47 -0.17
CA ASN A 43 -24.16 13.14 0.43
C ASN A 43 -22.71 12.70 0.57
N GLN A 44 -22.23 12.59 1.82
CA GLN A 44 -20.85 12.26 2.11
C GLN A 44 -20.45 10.86 1.62
N GLU A 45 -21.33 9.87 1.72
CA GLU A 45 -21.05 8.51 1.23
C GLU A 45 -20.87 8.51 -0.29
N MET A 46 -21.72 9.27 -1.00
CA MET A 46 -21.58 9.44 -2.46
C MET A 46 -20.31 10.19 -2.83
N PHE A 47 -19.88 11.16 -2.03
CA PHE A 47 -18.62 11.86 -2.26
C PHE A 47 -17.43 10.93 -2.11
N VAL A 48 -17.42 10.09 -1.06
CA VAL A 48 -16.38 9.08 -0.86
C VAL A 48 -16.35 8.09 -2.01
N ALA A 49 -17.50 7.55 -2.41
CA ALA A 49 -17.60 6.59 -3.50
C ALA A 49 -17.15 7.19 -4.84
N ALA A 50 -17.53 8.43 -5.13
CA ALA A 50 -17.11 9.14 -6.33
C ALA A 50 -15.60 9.44 -6.35
N VAL A 51 -15.00 9.79 -5.19
CA VAL A 51 -13.54 9.92 -5.09
C VAL A 51 -12.85 8.57 -5.35
N GLN A 52 -13.29 7.49 -4.71
CA GLN A 52 -12.70 6.16 -4.91
C GLN A 52 -12.80 5.69 -6.38
N ASN A 53 -13.93 5.98 -7.05
CA ASN A 53 -14.14 5.66 -8.45
C ASN A 53 -13.32 6.55 -9.40
N GLY A 54 -13.16 7.83 -9.05
CA GLY A 54 -12.46 8.82 -9.86
C GLY A 54 -10.94 8.76 -9.73
N LEU A 55 -10.40 8.25 -8.62
CA LEU A 55 -8.96 8.10 -8.41
C LEU A 55 -8.32 7.07 -9.34
N LYS A 56 -7.10 7.37 -9.80
CA LYS A 56 -6.28 6.37 -10.50
C LYS A 56 -5.83 5.27 -9.55
N ALA A 57 -5.55 4.09 -10.09
CA ALA A 57 -4.96 3.00 -9.31
C ALA A 57 -3.61 3.46 -8.74
N GLY A 58 -3.40 3.21 -7.44
CA GLY A 58 -2.20 3.63 -6.74
C GLY A 58 -2.35 3.53 -5.23
N HIS A 59 -1.25 3.79 -4.51
CA HIS A 59 -1.17 3.61 -3.06
C HIS A 59 -2.21 4.41 -2.27
N PHE A 60 -2.56 5.61 -2.73
CA PHE A 60 -3.60 6.40 -2.07
C PHE A 60 -4.99 5.77 -2.20
N ASN A 61 -5.35 5.29 -3.40
CA ASN A 61 -6.64 4.63 -3.63
C ASN A 61 -6.72 3.30 -2.82
N GLU A 62 -5.64 2.51 -2.81
CA GLU A 62 -5.56 1.30 -1.99
C GLU A 62 -5.70 1.61 -0.49
N SER A 63 -5.06 2.68 0.00
CA SER A 63 -5.19 3.11 1.40
C SER A 63 -6.63 3.48 1.76
N LEU A 64 -7.37 4.14 0.85
CA LEU A 64 -8.77 4.45 1.04
C LEU A 64 -9.67 3.20 1.02
N ALA A 65 -9.33 2.19 0.22
CA ALA A 65 -10.06 0.92 0.20
C ALA A 65 -9.81 0.09 1.48
N GLN A 66 -8.57 0.06 1.98
CA GLN A 66 -8.21 -0.66 3.21
C GLN A 66 -8.84 -0.03 4.45
N LYS A 67 -8.89 1.29 4.51
CA LYS A 67 -9.52 2.03 5.61
C LYS A 67 -10.49 3.04 5.02
N SER A 68 -11.75 2.63 4.90
CA SER A 68 -12.83 3.46 4.38
C SER A 68 -12.88 4.80 5.12
N ALA A 69 -12.83 5.89 4.37
CA ALA A 69 -13.12 7.22 4.88
C ALA A 69 -14.64 7.44 4.89
N SER A 70 -15.17 8.13 5.90
CA SER A 70 -16.62 8.43 5.96
C SER A 70 -16.97 9.82 5.45
N THR A 71 -15.99 10.71 5.29
CA THR A 71 -16.20 12.11 4.92
C THR A 71 -15.11 12.64 4.00
N MET A 72 -15.43 13.69 3.23
CA MET A 72 -14.45 14.42 2.41
C MET A 72 -13.27 14.94 3.24
N GLN A 73 -13.55 15.38 4.47
CA GLN A 73 -12.54 15.97 5.34
C GLN A 73 -11.49 14.94 5.79
N GLU A 74 -11.89 13.68 6.01
CA GLU A 74 -10.95 12.60 6.30
C GLU A 74 -10.07 12.26 5.10
N ILE A 75 -10.65 12.24 3.89
CA ILE A 75 -9.90 12.04 2.64
C ILE A 75 -8.83 13.13 2.49
N MET A 76 -9.19 14.41 2.68
CA MET A 76 -8.26 15.54 2.62
C MET A 76 -7.17 15.45 3.68
N LYS A 77 -7.52 15.07 4.91
CA LYS A 77 -6.52 14.85 5.96
C LYS A 77 -5.53 13.75 5.57
N ARG A 78 -6.05 12.67 4.97
CA ARG A 78 -5.23 11.55 4.53
C ARG A 78 -4.35 11.92 3.33
N GLU A 79 -4.83 12.74 2.39
CA GLU A 79 -4.01 13.26 1.30
C GLU A 79 -2.85 14.09 1.83
N LYS A 80 -3.10 15.03 2.74
CA LYS A 80 -2.03 15.83 3.38
C LYS A 80 -1.00 14.95 4.08
N CYS A 81 -1.47 13.93 4.82
CA CYS A 81 -0.61 12.95 5.46
C CYS A 81 0.10 12.05 4.46
N TYR A 82 -0.50 11.74 3.30
CA TYR A 82 0.09 10.93 2.25
C TYR A 82 1.21 11.70 1.55
N ILE A 83 1.01 12.97 1.21
CA ILE A 83 2.05 13.84 0.65
C ILE A 83 3.20 14.01 1.64
N LYS A 84 2.89 14.33 2.90
CA LYS A 84 3.90 14.48 3.97
C LYS A 84 4.54 13.15 4.40
N GLY A 85 3.84 12.04 4.18
CA GLY A 85 4.19 10.70 4.65
C GLY A 85 4.87 9.83 3.59
N GLU A 86 4.67 10.09 2.29
CA GLU A 86 5.51 9.54 1.22
C GLU A 86 6.98 9.89 1.48
N GLU A 87 7.28 11.08 2.00
CA GLU A 87 8.63 11.48 2.43
C GLU A 87 9.17 10.62 3.60
N SER A 88 8.31 10.15 4.52
CA SER A 88 8.73 9.42 5.73
C SER A 88 8.67 7.89 5.61
N ASN A 89 7.80 7.36 4.75
CA ASN A 89 7.64 5.91 4.52
C ASN A 89 8.53 5.37 3.40
N ALA A 90 8.91 6.20 2.40
CA ALA A 90 9.97 5.86 1.45
C ALA A 90 11.31 5.59 2.17
N GLU A 91 11.61 6.38 3.19
CA GLU A 91 12.78 6.21 4.08
C GLU A 91 12.78 4.86 4.81
N LYS A 92 11.60 4.37 5.25
CA LYS A 92 11.47 3.08 5.97
C LYS A 92 11.48 1.86 5.05
N ARG A 93 10.85 1.92 3.88
CA ARG A 93 10.90 0.83 2.88
C ARG A 93 12.29 0.67 2.25
N SER A 94 13.07 1.75 2.15
CA SER A 94 14.48 1.69 1.74
C SER A 94 15.35 0.91 2.76
N ARG A 95 15.05 1.02 4.07
CA ARG A 95 15.76 0.27 5.12
C ARG A 95 15.37 -1.21 5.15
N ASP A 96 14.09 -1.53 5.02
CA ASP A 96 13.60 -2.92 5.05
C ASP A 96 14.01 -3.72 3.78
N SER A 97 14.19 -3.06 2.63
CA SER A 97 14.70 -3.74 1.42
C SER A 97 16.21 -4.01 1.46
N ARG A 98 16.96 -3.37 2.37
CA ARG A 98 18.41 -3.59 2.53
C ARG A 98 18.76 -4.64 3.59
N GLU A 99 17.79 -5.07 4.39
CA GLU A 99 17.95 -6.11 5.41
C GLU A 99 17.22 -7.42 5.05
N LYS A 100 17.35 -7.88 3.81
CA LYS A 100 17.31 -9.32 3.53
C LYS A 100 18.71 -9.89 3.75
N PRO A 101 19.08 -10.41 4.94
CA PRO A 101 20.13 -11.40 5.00
C PRO A 101 19.57 -12.65 4.31
N SER A 102 19.88 -12.80 3.03
CA SER A 102 19.84 -14.08 2.33
C SER A 102 20.96 -14.97 2.88
N SER A 103 20.87 -15.32 4.16
CA SER A 103 21.69 -16.36 4.77
C SER A 103 20.76 -17.33 5.46
N ARG A 104 20.47 -18.43 4.75
CA ARG A 104 19.86 -19.64 5.29
C ARG A 104 20.69 -20.09 6.50
N ARG A 105 20.26 -19.75 7.72
CA ARG A 105 20.82 -20.30 8.96
C ARG A 105 20.05 -21.54 9.36
N SER A 106 20.70 -22.69 9.28
CA SER A 106 20.42 -23.83 10.18
C SER A 106 20.53 -23.40 11.65
N PRO A 107 19.79 -24.05 12.56
CA PRO A 107 20.49 -24.64 13.70
C PRO A 107 19.91 -26.01 14.15
N GLU A 108 20.71 -27.06 13.97
CA GLU A 108 21.31 -27.88 15.05
C GLU A 108 20.43 -28.42 16.21
N ARG A 109 20.30 -29.76 16.24
CA ARG A 109 20.22 -30.71 17.39
C ARG A 109 18.92 -30.88 18.20
N TYR A 110 18.36 -32.10 18.11
CA TYR A 110 17.97 -32.91 19.27
C TYR A 110 18.37 -34.39 19.09
N HIS A 111 18.96 -34.96 20.14
CA HIS A 111 19.44 -36.33 20.30
C HIS A 111 18.36 -37.43 20.19
N ARG A 112 18.73 -38.56 19.54
CA ARG A 112 18.43 -39.99 19.82
C ARG A 112 18.47 -40.74 18.47
N ARG A 113 19.08 -41.89 18.26
CA ARG A 113 19.33 -43.06 19.12
C ARG A 113 20.31 -43.97 18.37
N ASN A 114 21.18 -44.68 19.11
CA ASN A 114 21.94 -45.85 18.70
C ASN A 114 21.23 -46.70 17.63
N ASN A 115 21.97 -47.18 16.62
CA ASN A 115 22.18 -48.62 16.38
C ASN A 115 23.15 -48.87 15.19
N GLN A 116 24.03 -49.88 15.34
CA GLN A 116 24.92 -50.53 14.33
C GLN A 116 26.13 -49.70 13.84
N ARG A 117 27.37 -49.85 14.33
CA ARG A 117 28.26 -51.04 14.38
C ARG A 117 28.32 -51.79 13.05
N SER A 118 29.25 -51.44 12.17
CA SER A 118 30.12 -52.41 11.45
C SER A 118 31.14 -51.72 10.53
N GLY A 119 32.41 -52.03 10.76
CA GLY A 119 33.45 -52.11 9.72
C GLY A 119 34.26 -50.84 9.44
N ARG A 120 35.57 -50.89 9.24
CA ARG A 120 36.60 -51.93 9.32
C ARG A 120 37.93 -51.14 9.43
N TYR A 121 38.87 -51.65 10.21
CA TYR A 121 40.24 -51.13 10.28
C TYR A 121 41.03 -51.59 9.06
N GLU A 122 41.60 -50.64 8.33
CA GLU A 122 42.78 -50.72 7.46
C GLU A 122 43.46 -49.34 7.65
N ASP A 123 44.76 -49.15 7.74
CA ASP A 123 45.89 -49.87 7.16
C ASP A 123 47.19 -49.43 7.89
N GLU A 124 48.21 -50.25 7.73
CA GLU A 124 49.55 -50.25 8.30
C GLU A 124 50.37 -48.95 8.19
N GLY A 125 51.39 -48.83 9.04
CA GLY A 125 52.44 -47.82 8.88
C GLY A 125 53.40 -47.68 10.06
N SER A 126 54.32 -48.64 10.20
CA SER A 126 55.65 -48.59 10.86
C SER A 126 56.19 -47.19 11.24
N GLY A 127 56.91 -46.94 12.34
CA GLY A 127 57.68 -47.77 13.25
C GLY A 127 58.89 -46.97 13.81
N ARG A 128 59.27 -47.28 15.06
CA ARG A 128 60.59 -47.11 15.75
C ARG A 128 61.26 -45.73 15.81
N TYR A 129 61.40 -45.14 17.00
CA TYR A 129 62.43 -45.37 18.03
C TYR A 129 63.87 -45.05 17.59
N HIS A 130 64.41 -43.98 18.17
CA HIS A 130 65.75 -43.95 18.77
C HIS A 130 65.71 -43.07 20.03
#